data_AF-A0A924QGZ7-F1
#
_entry.id   AF-A0A924QGZ7-F1
#
_cell.length_a   1.000
_cell.length_b   1.000
_cell.length_c   1.000
_cell.angle_alpha   90.00
_cell.angle_beta   90.00
_cell.angle_gamma   90.00
#
_symmetry.space_group_name_H-M   'P 1'
#
loop_
_entity.id
_entity.type
_entity.pdbx_description
1 polymer ?
#
loop_
_entity_poly.entity_id
_entity_poly.type
_entity_poly.pdbx_seq_one_letter_code
_entity_poly.pdbx_strand_id
1 'polypeptide(L)' 'MATPRTLINVPAARSGEIIEIRATIAHVMETGLRPDDQGRVVARDIVTRFECRLDGATVFAADMFPAVAA' A
#
# COMPACT_ATOMS: atom_id res chain seq x y z
N MET A 1 -3.85 -13.28 11.35
CA MET A 1 -3.62 -12.76 9.99
C MET A 1 -2.14 -12.90 9.69
N ALA A 2 -1.76 -13.50 8.56
CA ALA A 2 -0.37 -13.56 8.15
C ALA A 2 0.11 -12.13 7.80
N THR A 3 1.30 -11.76 8.25
CA THR A 3 1.91 -10.48 7.88
C THR A 3 2.08 -10.44 6.35
N PRO A 4 1.51 -9.44 5.65
CA PRO A 4 1.66 -9.35 4.20
C PRO A 4 3.12 -9.14 3.85
N ARG A 5 3.55 -9.72 2.73
CA ARG A 5 4.91 -9.52 2.23
C ARG A 5 5.04 -8.08 1.73
N THR A 6 6.01 -7.35 2.27
CA THR A 6 6.36 -6.00 1.85
C THR A 6 7.76 -5.97 1.25
N LEU A 7 7.95 -5.18 0.19
CA LEU A 7 9.25 -4.91 -0.41
C LEU A 7 9.41 -3.40 -0.55
N ILE A 8 10.52 -2.87 -0.05
CA ILE A 8 10.89 -1.46 -0.22
C ILE A 8 12.24 -1.45 -0.93
N ASN A 9 12.27 -0.88 -2.13
CA ASN A 9 13.47 -0.69 -2.91
C ASN A 9 13.96 0.75 -2.72
N VAL A 10 15.09 0.90 -2.03
CA VAL A 10 15.75 2.18 -1.78
C VAL A 10 17.16 2.10 -2.38
N PRO A 11 17.46 2.86 -3.46
CA PRO A 11 18.81 2.92 -4.00
C PRO A 11 19.74 3.69 -3.05
N ALA A 12 21.05 3.50 -3.21
CA ALA A 12 22.03 4.38 -2.59
C ALA A 12 21.88 5.80 -3.14
N ALA A 13 22.05 6.82 -2.29
CA ALA A 13 21.91 8.22 -2.64
C ALA A 13 23.11 9.04 -2.16
N ARG A 14 23.48 10.07 -2.93
CA ARG A 14 24.39 11.12 -2.47
C ARG A 14 23.61 12.32 -1.94
N SER A 15 24.28 13.15 -1.16
CA SER A 15 23.68 14.40 -0.67
C SER A 15 23.23 15.27 -1.83
N GLY A 16 21.97 15.72 -1.79
CA GLY A 16 21.33 16.54 -2.83
C GLY A 16 20.80 15.79 -4.05
N GLU A 17 20.94 14.46 -4.10
CA GLU A 17 20.43 13.63 -5.21
C GLU A 17 18.94 13.32 -5.04
N ILE A 18 18.17 13.50 -6.12
CA ILE A 18 16.77 13.05 -6.16
C ILE A 18 16.77 11.58 -6.56
N ILE A 19 16.23 10.74 -5.69
CA ILE A 19 16.11 9.30 -5.92
C ILE A 19 14.65 8.84 -5.96
N GLU A 20 14.40 7.76 -6.69
CA GLU A 20 13.11 7.07 -6.68
C GLU A 20 13.08 5.99 -5.59
N ILE A 21 12.03 6.00 -4.78
CA ILE A 21 11.74 4.94 -3.80
C ILE A 21 10.52 4.18 -4.28
N ARG A 22 10.60 2.85 -4.35
CA ARG A 22 9.46 1.99 -4.70
C ARG A 22 9.07 1.13 -3.50
N ALA A 23 7.80 1.19 -3.11
CA ALA A 23 7.23 0.34 -2.08
C ALA A 23 6.13 -0.54 -2.68
N THR A 24 6.16 -1.83 -2.39
CA THR A 24 5.18 -2.81 -2.86
C THR A 24 4.73 -3.66 -1.68
N ILE A 25 3.43 -3.91 -1.58
CA ILE A 25 2.82 -4.76 -0.57
C ILE A 25 1.95 -5.79 -1.27
N ALA A 26 2.09 -7.07 -0.91
CA ALA A 26 1.19 -8.11 -1.36
C ALA A 26 -0.11 -8.01 -0.54
N HIS A 27 -1.13 -7.39 -1.11
CA HIS A 27 -2.44 -7.19 -0.48
C HIS A 27 -3.57 -7.53 -1.46
N VAL A 28 -4.69 -8.07 -0.97
CA VAL A 28 -5.82 -8.49 -1.82
C VAL A 28 -6.61 -7.31 -2.38
N MET A 29 -6.58 -6.16 -1.70
CA MET A 29 -7.32 -4.94 -2.03
C MET A 29 -8.80 -5.21 -2.34
N GLU A 30 -9.45 -5.97 -1.46
CA GLU A 30 -10.87 -6.31 -1.55
C GLU A 30 -11.72 -5.05 -1.40
N THR A 31 -12.39 -4.65 -2.48
CA THR A 31 -13.20 -3.43 -2.52
C THR A 31 -14.50 -3.58 -1.73
N GLY A 32 -14.94 -4.82 -1.50
CA GLY A 32 -16.23 -5.14 -0.90
C GLY A 32 -17.41 -4.96 -1.86
N LEU A 33 -17.15 -4.96 -3.18
CA LEU A 33 -18.17 -4.85 -4.21
C LEU A 33 -18.50 -6.21 -4.86
N ARG A 34 -17.62 -7.20 -4.74
CA ARG A 34 -17.84 -8.52 -5.34
C ARG A 34 -18.65 -9.44 -4.41
N PRO A 35 -19.57 -10.24 -4.95
CA PRO A 35 -20.18 -11.34 -4.23
C PRO A 35 -19.24 -12.56 -4.16
N ASP A 36 -19.42 -13.38 -3.14
CA ASP A 36 -18.84 -14.72 -3.03
C ASP A 36 -19.70 -15.77 -3.78
N ASP A 37 -19.26 -17.03 -3.74
CA ASP A 37 -19.95 -18.16 -4.38
C ASP A 37 -21.36 -18.43 -3.80
N GLN A 38 -21.70 -17.84 -2.65
CA GLN A 38 -23.00 -17.93 -2.00
C GLN A 38 -23.85 -16.66 -2.25
N GLY A 39 -23.39 -15.74 -3.11
CA GLY A 39 -24.06 -14.49 -3.43
C GLY A 39 -23.97 -13.41 -2.34
N ARG A 40 -23.14 -13.60 -1.31
CA ARG A 40 -22.94 -12.64 -0.22
C ARG A 40 -21.82 -11.68 -0.58
N VAL A 41 -21.99 -10.40 -0.25
CA VAL A 41 -20.94 -9.40 -0.45
C VAL A 41 -19.75 -9.71 0.44
N VAL A 42 -18.56 -9.79 -0.15
CA VAL A 42 -17.31 -9.95 0.61
C VAL A 42 -17.04 -8.65 1.37
N ALA A 43 -16.63 -8.74 2.63
CA ALA A 43 -16.32 -7.55 3.42
C ALA A 43 -15.09 -6.81 2.83
N ARG A 44 -15.17 -5.48 2.77
CA ARG A 44 -14.07 -4.63 2.31
C ARG A 44 -12.81 -4.86 3.15
N ASP A 45 -11.70 -5.09 2.46
CA ASP A 45 -10.36 -5.23 3.02
C ASP A 45 -9.33 -4.58 2.08
N ILE A 46 -9.03 -3.30 2.33
CA ILE A 46 -8.05 -2.54 1.57
C ILE A 46 -7.02 -1.91 2.51
N VAL A 47 -5.83 -1.64 1.99
CA VAL A 47 -4.94 -0.66 2.60
C VAL A 47 -5.67 0.69 2.58
N THR A 48 -5.76 1.38 3.71
CA THR A 48 -6.47 2.66 3.85
C THR A 48 -5.52 3.86 3.89
N ARG A 49 -4.26 3.62 4.27
CA ARG A 49 -3.26 4.67 4.47
C ARG A 49 -1.87 4.17 4.11
N PHE A 50 -1.12 4.98 3.37
CA PHE A 50 0.30 4.78 3.14
C PHE A 50 1.06 6.05 3.56
N GLU A 51 2.11 5.87 4.38
CA GLU A 51 2.98 6.97 4.82
C GLU A 51 4.45 6.58 4.64
N CYS A 52 5.22 7.50 4.05
CA CYS A 52 6.66 7.43 3.98
C CYS A 52 7.25 8.50 4.90
N ARG A 53 8.14 8.09 5.80
CA ARG A 53 8.84 8.98 6.73
C ARG A 53 10.34 8.86 6.54
N LEU A 54 11.01 10.01 6.50
CA LEU A 54 12.46 10.13 6.51
C LEU A 54 12.86 10.84 7.80
N ASP A 55 13.68 10.19 8.63
CA ASP A 55 14.12 10.72 9.93
C ASP A 55 12.97 11.23 10.82
N GLY A 56 11.84 10.54 10.76
CA GLY A 56 10.62 10.89 11.52
C GLY A 56 9.74 11.95 10.88
N ALA A 57 10.20 12.64 9.83
CA ALA A 57 9.41 13.60 9.07
C ALA A 57 8.62 12.89 7.95
N THR A 58 7.32 13.17 7.84
CA THR A 58 6.49 12.66 6.75
C THR A 58 6.88 13.36 5.44
N VAL A 59 7.38 12.59 4.48
CA VAL A 59 7.77 13.07 3.15
C VAL A 59 6.73 12.74 2.09
N PHE A 60 5.92 11.70 2.32
CA PHE A 60 4.78 11.35 1.48
C PHE A 60 3.69 10.68 2.30
N ALA A 61 2.44 10.98 1.98
CA ALA A 61 1.27 10.41 2.62
C ALA A 61 0.12 10.34 1.62
N ALA A 62 -0.58 9.21 1.59
CA ALA A 62 -1.75 9.02 0.75
C ALA A 62 -2.83 8.22 1.48
N ASP A 63 -4.07 8.69 1.34
CA ASP A 63 -5.25 7.92 1.71
C ASP A 63 -5.66 7.05 0.52
N MET A 64 -5.86 5.77 0.80
CA MET A 64 -6.10 4.76 -0.21
C MET A 64 -7.60 4.41 -0.23
N PHE A 65 -8.13 4.28 -1.43
CA PHE A 65 -9.55 4.03 -1.68
C PHE A 65 -9.75 2.75 -2.50
N PRO A 66 -10.96 2.17 -2.56
CA PRO A 66 -11.21 0.91 -3.26
C PRO A 66 -10.83 0.87 -4.75
N ALA A 67 -10.63 2.01 -5.40
CA ALA A 67 -10.21 2.08 -6.80
C ALA A 67 -8.68 2.02 -7.01
N VAL A 68 -7.89 1.83 -5.93
CA VAL A 68 -6.45 1.58 -6.02
C VAL A 68 -6.22 0.10 -6.35
N ALA A 69 -5.38 -0.15 -7.36
CA ALA A 69 -5.07 -1.50 -7.81
C ALA A 69 -4.41 -2.37 -6.73
N ALA A 70 -4.63 -3.68 -6.84
CA ALA A 70 -3.94 -4.70 -6.06
C ALA A 70 -2.50 -4.94 -6.55
#